data_AF-A0A7R6Z2Z5-F1
#
_entry.id   AF-A0A7R6Z2Z5-F1
#
_cell.length_a   1.000
_cell.length_b   1.000
_cell.length_c   1.000
_cell.angle_alpha   90.00
_cell.angle_beta   90.00
_cell.angle_gamma   90.00
#
_symmetry.space_group_name_H-M   'P 1'
#
loop_
_entity.id
_entity.type
_entity.pdbx_description
1 polymer ?
#
loop_
_entity_poly.entity_id
_entity_poly.type
_entity_poly.pdbx_seq_one_letter_code
_entity_poly.pdbx_strand_id
1 'polypeptide(L)'
;MTGGIAHDFRNLLGVIGSGLRLAEKRAEEPESVRTYIAAAQQGIDRGIELTSLVLAFAKHQELDIHAGNLNDFLRSFEPFLRYGAGPDVRVKLELGSDIPNCLIDPALFDSAVLNLVMNARDAMPSGGE
;
A
#
# COMPACT_ATOMS: atom_id res chain seq x y z
N MET A 1 9.03 -7.85 -2.22
CA MET A 1 8.34 -6.77 -1.47
C MET A 1 9.30 -5.87 -0.69
N THR A 2 10.28 -6.39 0.06
CA THR A 2 11.27 -5.58 0.81
C THR A 2 12.12 -4.62 -0.04
N GLY A 3 12.40 -4.97 -1.31
CA GLY A 3 13.16 -4.12 -2.23
C GLY A 3 12.49 -2.78 -2.57
N GLY A 4 11.15 -2.71 -2.60
CA GLY A 4 10.41 -1.47 -2.88
C GLY A 4 10.50 -0.48 -1.71
N ILE A 5 10.30 -0.96 -0.49
CA ILE A 5 10.40 -0.14 0.74
C ILE A 5 11.82 0.42 0.91
N ALA A 6 12.84 -0.40 0.69
CA ALA A 6 14.24 0.04 0.77
C ALA A 6 14.59 1.07 -0.32
N HIS A 7 14.02 0.92 -1.52
CA HIS A 7 14.16 1.88 -2.61
C HIS A 7 13.50 3.23 -2.27
N ASP A 8 12.27 3.20 -1.76
CA ASP A 8 11.51 4.42 -1.45
C ASP A 8 12.12 5.17 -0.27
N PHE A 9 12.62 4.47 0.74
CA PHE A 9 13.37 5.07 1.83
C PHE A 9 14.64 5.79 1.33
N ARG A 10 15.38 5.17 0.39
CA ARG A 10 16.56 5.77 -0.23
C ARG A 10 16.20 7.03 -1.04
N ASN A 11 15.06 7.03 -1.72
CA ASN A 11 14.57 8.20 -2.46
C ASN A 11 14.25 9.37 -1.51
N LEU A 12 13.61 9.11 -0.38
CA LEU A 12 13.32 10.13 0.63
C LEU A 12 14.60 10.75 1.20
N LEU A 13 15.59 9.93 1.55
CA LEU A 13 16.91 10.43 1.99
C LEU A 13 17.58 11.28 0.90
N GLY A 14 17.42 10.90 -0.37
CA GLY A 14 17.90 11.67 -1.52
C GLY A 14 17.30 13.08 -1.59
N VAL A 15 15.97 13.19 -1.43
CA VAL A 15 15.24 14.47 -1.44
C VAL A 15 15.66 15.35 -0.26
N ILE A 16 15.68 14.79 0.96
CA ILE A 16 16.10 15.50 2.17
C ILE A 16 17.53 16.04 2.01
N GLY A 17 18.47 15.16 1.62
CA GLY A 17 19.86 15.54 1.45
C GLY A 17 20.06 16.57 0.33
N SER A 18 19.29 16.50 -0.75
CA SER A 18 19.35 17.47 -1.85
C SER A 18 18.86 18.85 -1.41
N GLY A 19 17.71 18.90 -0.72
CA GLY A 19 17.16 20.15 -0.17
C GLY A 19 18.15 20.82 0.78
N LEU A 20 18.74 20.06 1.71
CA LEU A 20 19.74 20.60 2.65
C LEU A 20 20.99 21.15 1.94
N ARG A 21 21.54 20.42 0.96
CA ARG A 21 22.71 20.90 0.18
C ARG A 21 22.41 22.15 -0.64
N LEU A 22 21.21 22.25 -1.21
CA LEU A 22 20.80 23.42 -1.98
C LEU A 22 20.54 24.64 -1.08
N ALA A 23 19.98 24.44 0.11
CA ALA A 23 19.84 25.48 1.12
C ALA A 23 21.20 26.05 1.54
N GLU A 24 22.19 25.18 1.78
CA GLU A 24 23.56 25.59 2.12
C GLU A 24 24.22 26.36 0.96
N LYS A 25 24.08 25.88 -0.28
CA LYS A 25 24.64 26.55 -1.47
C LYS A 25 24.01 27.92 -1.75
N ARG A 26 22.76 28.13 -1.33
CA ARG A 26 22.00 29.38 -1.53
C ARG A 26 21.74 30.12 -0.22
N ALA A 27 22.62 29.96 0.78
CA ALA A 27 22.42 30.50 2.12
C ALA A 27 22.18 32.02 2.17
N GLU A 28 22.67 32.77 1.18
CA GLU A 28 22.49 34.23 1.06
C GLU A 28 21.14 34.62 0.43
N GLU A 29 20.32 33.67 -0.01
CA GLU A 29 19.01 33.88 -0.64
C GLU A 29 17.89 33.32 0.26
N PRO A 30 17.31 34.12 1.17
CA PRO A 30 16.37 33.63 2.18
C PRO A 30 15.16 32.88 1.64
N GLU A 31 14.60 33.34 0.50
CA GLU A 31 13.44 32.69 -0.13
C GLU A 31 13.80 31.33 -0.78
N SER A 32 14.98 31.23 -1.39
CA SER A 32 15.52 29.96 -1.90
C SER A 32 15.75 28.98 -0.76
N VAL A 33 16.36 29.43 0.34
CA VAL A 33 16.58 28.63 1.55
C VAL A 33 15.28 28.08 2.10
N ARG A 34 14.26 28.94 2.28
CA ARG A 34 12.92 28.52 2.74
C ARG A 34 12.32 27.44 1.85
N THR A 35 12.42 27.61 0.55
CA THR A 35 11.91 26.64 -0.43
C THR A 35 12.59 25.28 -0.30
N TYR A 36 13.92 25.25 -0.17
CA TYR A 36 14.67 24.00 -0.06
C TYR A 36 14.49 23.31 1.29
N ILE A 37 14.38 24.08 2.38
CA ILE A 37 14.02 23.55 3.70
C ILE A 37 12.62 22.93 3.67
N ALA A 38 11.63 23.58 3.03
CA ALA A 38 10.29 23.03 2.90
C ALA A 38 10.28 21.70 2.12
N ALA A 39 11.08 21.59 1.06
CA ALA A 39 11.23 20.33 0.32
C ALA A 39 11.86 19.22 1.18
N ALA A 40 12.86 19.54 2.00
CA ALA A 40 13.46 18.59 2.94
C ALA A 40 12.44 18.16 4.01
N GLN A 41 11.64 19.10 4.53
CA GLN A 41 10.60 18.81 5.52
C GLN A 41 9.54 17.85 4.96
N GLN A 42 9.08 18.07 3.73
CA GLN A 42 8.17 17.12 3.07
C GLN A 42 8.77 15.71 2.91
N GLY A 43 10.09 15.62 2.71
CA GLY A 43 10.80 14.34 2.68
C GLY A 43 10.80 13.65 4.05
N ILE A 44 10.96 14.41 5.12
CA ILE A 44 10.90 13.91 6.51
C ILE A 44 9.49 13.40 6.82
N ASP A 45 8.46 14.18 6.49
CA ASP A 45 7.06 13.84 6.79
C ASP A 45 6.66 12.52 6.11
N ARG A 46 7.02 12.36 4.82
CA ARG A 46 6.85 11.09 4.10
C ARG A 46 7.66 9.93 4.69
N GLY A 47 8.84 10.21 5.24
CA GLY A 47 9.65 9.21 5.94
C GLY A 47 9.00 8.71 7.23
N ILE A 48 8.35 9.60 7.98
CA ILE A 48 7.58 9.26 9.18
C ILE A 48 6.38 8.37 8.82
N GLU A 49 5.66 8.70 7.75
CA GLU A 49 4.55 7.89 7.23
C GLU A 49 5.02 6.48 6.84
N LEU A 50 6.10 6.38 6.05
CA LEU A 50 6.66 5.10 5.61
C LEU A 50 7.14 4.26 6.80
N THR A 51 7.80 4.87 7.78
CA THR A 51 8.26 4.17 9.00
C THR A 51 7.08 3.70 9.84
N SER A 52 6.00 4.49 9.90
CA SER A 52 4.77 4.11 10.59
C SER A 52 4.09 2.91 9.91
N LEU A 53 4.11 2.86 8.57
CA LEU A 53 3.63 1.72 7.81
C LEU A 53 4.46 0.46 8.08
N VAL A 54 5.80 0.59 8.08
CA VAL A 54 6.72 -0.52 8.40
C VAL A 54 6.53 -1.00 9.84
N LEU A 55 6.38 -0.08 10.80
CA LEU A 55 6.13 -0.42 12.20
C LEU A 55 4.74 -0.99 12.42
N ALA A 56 3.71 -0.53 11.72
CA ALA A 56 2.37 -1.11 11.76
C ALA A 56 2.37 -2.54 11.19
N PHE A 57 3.16 -2.79 10.15
CA PHE A 57 3.38 -4.12 9.60
C PHE A 57 4.22 -5.02 10.53
N ALA A 58 5.19 -4.44 11.25
CA ALA A 58 6.07 -5.17 12.16
C ALA A 58 5.47 -5.39 13.56
N LYS A 59 4.57 -4.50 14.02
CA LYS A 59 3.80 -4.71 15.25
C LYS A 59 2.88 -5.89 14.99
N HIS A 60 3.03 -6.94 15.80
CA HIS A 60 2.02 -7.98 15.94
C HIS A 60 0.68 -7.29 16.26
N GLN A 61 -0.19 -7.08 15.28
CA GLN A 61 -1.62 -7.20 15.56
C GLN A 61 -1.80 -8.63 16.06
N GLU A 62 -2.47 -8.80 17.20
CA GLU A 62 -2.96 -10.13 17.57
C GLU A 62 -3.79 -10.62 16.39
N LEU A 63 -3.28 -11.62 15.69
CA LEU A 63 -3.95 -12.18 14.53
C LEU A 63 -5.25 -12.81 15.03
N ASP A 64 -6.36 -12.39 14.45
CA ASP A 64 -7.67 -12.92 14.81
C ASP A 64 -7.92 -14.20 14.00
N ILE A 65 -7.12 -15.24 14.29
CA ILE A 65 -7.06 -16.47 13.50
C ILE A 65 -8.28 -17.34 13.76
N HIS A 66 -9.03 -17.60 12.70
CA HIS A 66 -10.20 -18.45 12.69
C HIS A 66 -10.09 -19.53 11.62
N ALA A 67 -10.57 -20.74 11.93
CA ALA A 67 -10.77 -21.78 10.94
C ALA A 67 -12.05 -21.50 10.16
N GLY A 68 -11.96 -21.38 8.82
CA GLY A 68 -13.14 -21.19 7.99
C GLY A 68 -12.92 -21.52 6.52
N ASN A 69 -14.01 -21.56 5.76
CA ASN A 69 -13.99 -21.90 4.35
C ASN A 69 -13.74 -20.64 3.52
N LEU A 70 -12.64 -20.60 2.75
CA LEU A 70 -12.28 -19.44 1.92
C LEU A 70 -13.35 -19.07 0.88
N ASN A 71 -14.11 -20.05 0.39
CA ASN A 71 -15.18 -19.80 -0.56
C ASN A 71 -16.28 -18.93 0.08
N ASP A 72 -16.59 -19.16 1.35
CA ASP A 72 -17.62 -18.41 2.05
C ASP A 72 -17.19 -16.96 2.28
N PHE A 73 -15.92 -16.74 2.64
CA PHE A 73 -15.34 -15.39 2.76
C PHE A 73 -15.33 -14.66 1.42
N LEU A 74 -14.85 -15.29 0.34
CA LEU A 74 -14.82 -14.67 -0.99
C LEU A 74 -16.22 -14.32 -1.50
N ARG A 75 -17.22 -15.18 -1.24
CA ARG A 75 -18.62 -14.92 -1.61
C ARG A 75 -19.23 -13.77 -0.82
N SER A 76 -19.00 -13.71 0.50
CA SER A 76 -19.53 -12.63 1.34
C SER A 76 -18.89 -11.28 1.00
N PHE A 77 -17.62 -11.29 0.58
CA PHE A 77 -16.85 -10.10 0.25
C PHE A 77 -16.96 -9.67 -1.22
N GLU A 78 -17.57 -10.48 -2.10
CA GLU A 78 -17.75 -10.19 -3.54
C GLU A 78 -18.29 -8.77 -3.83
N PRO A 79 -19.29 -8.22 -3.10
CA PRO A 79 -19.77 -6.87 -3.35
C PRO A 79 -18.68 -5.79 -3.21
N PHE A 80 -17.78 -5.94 -2.24
CA PHE A 80 -16.67 -5.03 -2.02
C PHE A 80 -15.58 -5.20 -3.09
N LEU A 81 -15.32 -6.44 -3.52
CA LEU A 81 -14.41 -6.71 -4.63
C LEU A 81 -14.90 -6.05 -5.92
N ARG A 82 -16.20 -6.17 -6.24
CA ARG A 82 -16.83 -5.49 -7.38
C ARG A 82 -16.72 -3.98 -7.28
N TYR A 83 -16.96 -3.42 -6.10
CA TYR A 83 -16.81 -1.99 -5.87
C TYR A 83 -15.36 -1.53 -6.10
N GLY A 84 -14.37 -2.28 -5.59
CA GLY A 84 -12.95 -1.99 -5.79
C GLY A 84 -12.48 -2.12 -7.23
N ALA A 85 -13.00 -3.11 -7.96
CA ALA A 85 -12.71 -3.33 -9.38
C ALA A 85 -13.22 -2.18 -10.28
N GLY A 86 -14.27 -1.47 -9.86
CA GLY A 86 -14.87 -0.40 -10.63
C GLY A 86 -15.74 -0.90 -11.79
N PRO A 87 -16.37 0.01 -12.54
CA PRO A 87 -17.42 -0.35 -13.50
C PRO A 87 -16.91 -1.04 -14.77
N ASP A 88 -15.64 -0.84 -15.13
CA ASP A 88 -15.06 -1.32 -16.38
C ASP A 88 -14.46 -2.74 -16.26
N VAL A 89 -14.42 -3.30 -15.05
CA VAL A 89 -13.84 -4.63 -14.77
C VAL A 89 -14.90 -5.51 -14.12
N ARG A 90 -15.15 -6.68 -14.71
CA ARG A 90 -16.05 -7.68 -14.15
C ARG A 90 -15.29 -8.55 -13.16
N VAL A 91 -15.83 -8.76 -11.96
CA VAL A 91 -15.27 -9.73 -11.01
C VAL A 91 -15.99 -11.06 -11.15
N LYS A 92 -15.23 -12.13 -11.39
CA LYS A 92 -15.75 -13.50 -11.45
C LYS A 92 -15.02 -14.38 -10.43
N LEU A 93 -15.79 -15.08 -9.59
CA LEU A 93 -15.27 -16.02 -8.61
C LEU A 93 -15.38 -17.45 -9.13
N GLU A 94 -14.26 -18.00 -9.59
CA GLU A 94 -14.12 -19.43 -9.94
C GLU A 94 -13.57 -20.20 -8.75
N LEU A 95 -14.49 -20.67 -7.90
CA LEU A 95 -14.16 -21.29 -6.62
C LEU A 95 -14.09 -22.82 -6.73
N GLY A 96 -13.09 -23.42 -6.08
CA GLY A 96 -12.91 -24.87 -6.04
C GLY A 96 -14.00 -25.57 -5.24
N SER A 97 -14.39 -26.77 -5.67
CA SER A 97 -15.25 -27.67 -4.90
C SER A 97 -14.48 -28.33 -3.76
N ASP A 98 -15.11 -28.49 -2.60
CA ASP A 98 -14.60 -29.27 -1.45
C ASP A 98 -13.22 -28.85 -0.93
N ILE A 99 -12.93 -27.54 -0.93
CA ILE A 99 -11.71 -27.02 -0.30
C ILE A 99 -11.76 -27.21 1.23
N PRO A 100 -10.65 -27.59 1.88
CA PRO A 100 -10.60 -27.70 3.33
C PRO A 100 -10.67 -26.30 3.99
N ASN A 101 -11.13 -26.26 5.24
CA ASN A 101 -11.04 -25.05 6.04
C ASN A 101 -9.58 -24.63 6.22
N CYS A 102 -9.35 -23.32 6.16
CA CYS A 102 -8.06 -22.69 6.36
C CYS A 102 -8.08 -21.86 7.64
N LEU A 103 -6.93 -21.78 8.31
CA LEU A 103 -6.71 -20.81 9.38
C LEU A 103 -6.41 -19.47 8.73
N ILE A 104 -7.28 -18.48 8.96
CA ILE A 104 -7.13 -17.14 8.41
C ILE A 104 -7.43 -16.08 9.44
N ASP A 105 -6.84 -14.90 9.26
CA ASP A 105 -7.36 -13.66 9.82
C ASP A 105 -8.29 -13.05 8.74
N PRO A 106 -9.61 -12.96 8.97
CA PRO A 106 -10.56 -12.49 7.95
C PRO A 106 -10.25 -11.08 7.42
N ALA A 107 -9.84 -10.15 8.30
CA ALA A 107 -9.58 -8.77 7.92
C ALA A 107 -8.34 -8.66 7.03
N LEU A 108 -7.29 -9.43 7.35
CA LEU A 108 -6.09 -9.48 6.52
C LEU A 108 -6.34 -10.19 5.18
N PHE A 109 -7.17 -11.23 5.18
CA PHE A 109 -7.57 -11.94 3.95
C PHE A 109 -8.34 -11.00 3.01
N ASP A 110 -9.38 -10.33 3.50
CA ASP A 110 -10.20 -9.40 2.73
C ASP A 110 -9.35 -8.26 2.14
N SER A 111 -8.47 -7.67 2.96
CA SER A 111 -7.53 -6.63 2.52
C SER A 111 -6.57 -7.12 1.44
N ALA A 112 -6.02 -8.32 1.60
CA ALA A 112 -5.12 -8.91 0.60
C ALA A 112 -5.83 -9.14 -0.74
N VAL A 113 -7.04 -9.72 -0.73
CA VAL A 113 -7.81 -9.98 -1.94
C VAL A 113 -8.25 -8.68 -2.62
N LEU A 114 -8.70 -7.68 -1.85
CA LEU A 114 -9.09 -6.37 -2.42
C LEU A 114 -7.90 -5.69 -3.11
N ASN A 115 -6.71 -5.74 -2.50
CA ASN A 115 -5.49 -5.19 -3.11
C ASN A 115 -5.14 -5.90 -4.42
N LEU A 116 -5.31 -7.23 -4.49
CA LEU A 116 -5.11 -7.96 -5.76
C LEU A 116 -6.09 -7.51 -6.83
N VAL A 117 -7.37 -7.30 -6.48
CA VAL A 117 -8.39 -6.83 -7.42
C VAL A 117 -8.09 -5.42 -7.93
N MET A 118 -7.70 -4.49 -7.04
CA MET A 118 -7.32 -3.13 -7.45
C MET A 118 -6.10 -3.13 -8.36
N ASN A 119 -5.08 -3.95 -8.03
CA ASN A 119 -3.91 -4.10 -8.88
C ASN A 119 -4.24 -4.69 -10.26
N ALA A 120 -5.17 -5.65 -10.32
CA ALA A 120 -5.63 -6.24 -11.58
C ALA A 120 -6.38 -5.21 -12.44
N ARG A 121 -7.28 -4.40 -11.83
CA ARG A 121 -7.95 -3.29 -12.50
C ARG A 121 -6.95 -2.30 -13.09
N ASP A 122 -5.98 -1.88 -12.30
CA ASP A 122 -4.99 -0.88 -12.74
C ASP A 122 -4.12 -1.41 -13.89
N ALA A 123 -3.97 -2.73 -14.00
CA ALA A 123 -3.32 -3.40 -15.12
C ALA A 123 -4.23 -3.60 -16.36
N MET A 124 -5.54 -3.35 -16.23
CA MET A 124 -6.56 -3.52 -17.28
C MET A 124 -7.22 -2.17 -17.67
N PRO A 125 -6.48 -1.23 -18.29
CA PRO A 125 -6.99 0.11 -18.60
C PRO A 125 -8.14 0.14 -19.63
N SER A 126 -8.34 -0.95 -20.37
CA SER A 126 -9.46 -1.11 -21.31
C SER A 126 -10.61 -1.96 -20.75
N GLY A 127 -10.57 -2.29 -19.45
CA GLY A 127 -11.49 -3.23 -18.82
C GLY A 127 -11.11 -4.70 -19.00
N GLY A 128 -11.90 -5.60 -18.38
CA GLY A 128 -11.64 -7.04 -18.39
C GLY A 128 -12.62 -7.87 -17.52
N GLU A 129 -12.29 -9.14 -17.33
CA GLU A 129 -12.95 -10.12 -16.44
C GLU A 129 -11.92 -10.85 -15.58
#